data_AF-A0A3C0EB73-F1
#
_entry.id   AF-A0A3C0EB73-F1
#
_cell.length_a   1.000
_cell.length_b   1.000
_cell.length_c   1.000
_cell.angle_alpha   90.00
_cell.angle_beta   90.00
_cell.angle_gamma   90.00
#
_symmetry.space_group_name_H-M   'P 1'
#
loop_
_entity.id
_entity.type
_entity.pdbx_description
1 polymer ?
#
loop_
_entity_poly.entity_id
_entity_poly.type
_entity_poly.pdbx_seq_one_letter_code
_entity_poly.pdbx_strand_id
1 'polypeptide(L)'
;DMVTLKIDAEESGEFHLHGYDIEQDIDEDEVADLYFVADATGRFRITFHHTGDAEAKKDDKEGDHGHDDEEGEEVDIGFLEVGPR
;
A
#
# COMPACT_ATOMS: atom_id res chain seq x y z
N ASP A 1 -18.85 4.69 7.39
CA ASP A 1 -18.97 3.63 8.42
C ASP A 1 -17.62 3.41 9.10
N MET A 2 -17.56 2.63 10.19
CA MET A 2 -16.28 2.15 10.72
C MET A 2 -15.92 0.85 10.00
N VAL A 3 -14.72 0.77 9.45
CA VAL A 3 -14.23 -0.38 8.67
C VAL A 3 -13.02 -0.97 9.37
N THR A 4 -12.97 -2.30 9.39
CA THR A 4 -11.78 -3.06 9.79
C THR A 4 -11.30 -3.85 8.58
N LEU A 5 -10.04 -3.67 8.21
CA LEU A 5 -9.35 -4.51 7.24
C LEU A 5 -8.42 -5.44 8.01
N LYS A 6 -8.50 -6.74 7.70
CA LYS A 6 -7.57 -7.76 8.18
C LYS A 6 -6.64 -8.09 7.03
N ILE A 7 -5.35 -7.86 7.22
CA ILE A 7 -4.34 -8.00 6.18
C ILE A 7 -3.44 -9.16 6.59
N ASP A 8 -3.38 -10.16 5.72
CA ASP A 8 -2.58 -11.38 5.86
C ASP A 8 -1.70 -11.46 4.60
N ALA A 9 -0.39 -11.51 4.79
CA ALA A 9 0.59 -11.41 3.72
C ALA A 9 1.62 -12.53 3.84
N GLU A 10 2.08 -13.05 2.70
CA GLU A 10 3.11 -14.10 2.65
C GLU A 10 4.53 -13.52 2.74
N GLU A 11 4.68 -12.19 2.62
CA GLU A 11 5.95 -11.48 2.68
C GLU A 11 5.77 -10.17 3.47
N SER A 12 6.82 -9.76 4.18
CA SER A 12 6.81 -8.53 4.97
C SER A 12 6.87 -7.29 4.07
N GLY A 13 6.09 -6.26 4.41
CA GLY A 13 6.00 -5.05 3.59
C GLY A 13 5.14 -3.98 4.22
N GLU A 14 4.84 -2.94 3.46
CA GLU A 14 3.97 -1.86 3.86
C GLU A 14 2.69 -1.86 3.04
N PHE A 15 1.55 -1.83 3.73
CA PHE A 15 0.25 -1.63 3.12
C PHE A 15 -0.09 -0.14 3.08
N HIS A 16 -0.49 0.37 1.91
CA HIS A 16 -0.90 1.77 1.76
C HIS A 16 -2.33 1.85 1.16
N LEU A 17 -3.24 2.51 1.90
CA LEU A 17 -4.57 2.91 1.41
C LEU A 17 -4.56 4.37 0.92
N HIS A 18 -4.37 4.55 -0.38
CA HIS A 18 -4.31 5.89 -0.98
C HIS A 18 -5.61 6.66 -0.79
N GLY A 19 -5.48 7.97 -0.59
CA GLY A 19 -6.60 8.90 -0.40
C GLY A 19 -7.11 8.98 1.03
N TYR A 20 -6.89 7.95 1.85
CA TYR A 20 -6.93 8.08 3.31
C TYR A 20 -5.57 8.40 3.91
N ASP A 21 -4.48 8.24 3.15
CA ASP A 21 -3.10 8.52 3.60
C ASP A 21 -2.74 7.67 4.82
N ILE A 22 -3.06 6.37 4.71
CA ILE A 22 -2.86 5.38 5.77
C ILE A 22 -1.86 4.34 5.27
N GLU A 23 -0.74 4.27 5.98
CA GLU A 23 0.33 3.30 5.81
C GLU A 23 0.41 2.42 7.06
N GLN A 24 0.67 1.13 6.85
CA GLN A 24 0.74 0.14 7.93
C GLN A 24 1.79 -0.92 7.59
N ASP A 25 2.79 -1.06 8.45
CA ASP A 25 3.73 -2.18 8.41
C ASP A 25 3.00 -3.51 8.57
N ILE A 26 3.31 -4.46 7.70
CA ILE A 26 2.79 -5.83 7.66
C ILE A 26 3.96 -6.80 7.84
N ASP A 27 3.82 -7.68 8.83
CA ASP A 27 4.76 -8.77 9.11
C ASP A 27 4.21 -10.06 8.49
N GLU A 28 5.06 -10.85 7.84
CA GLU A 28 4.67 -12.12 7.19
C GLU A 28 4.18 -13.20 8.17
N ASP A 29 4.53 -13.07 9.46
CA ASP A 29 4.14 -14.04 10.49
C ASP A 29 2.88 -13.62 11.27
N GLU A 30 2.29 -12.44 10.99
CA GLU A 30 1.15 -11.89 11.75
C GLU A 30 0.06 -11.26 10.87
N VAL A 31 -1.21 -11.45 11.27
CA VAL A 31 -2.34 -10.76 10.64
C VAL A 31 -2.48 -9.37 11.24
N ALA A 32 -2.32 -8.34 10.41
CA ALA A 32 -2.50 -6.95 10.82
C ALA A 32 -3.97 -6.53 10.76
N ASP A 33 -4.41 -5.78 11.78
CA ASP A 33 -5.76 -5.22 11.87
C ASP A 33 -5.73 -3.70 11.70
N LEU A 34 -6.22 -3.19 10.58
CA LEU A 34 -6.34 -1.76 10.31
C LEU A 34 -7.78 -1.27 10.55
N TYR A 35 -7.94 -0.23 11.37
CA TYR A 35 -9.23 0.37 11.71
C TYR A 35 -9.29 1.82 11.23
N PHE A 36 -10.28 2.16 10.43
CA PHE A 36 -10.48 3.54 9.98
C PHE A 36 -11.97 3.88 9.79
N VAL A 37 -12.25 5.18 9.70
CA VAL A 37 -13.59 5.69 9.40
C VAL A 37 -13.67 5.97 7.90
N ALA A 38 -14.56 5.27 7.19
CA ALA A 38 -14.89 5.57 5.81
C ALA A 38 -15.81 6.81 5.76
N ASP A 39 -15.22 7.99 5.69
CA ASP A 39 -15.89 9.30 5.64
C ASP A 39 -15.75 10.03 4.30
N ALA A 40 -14.87 9.55 3.40
CA ALA A 40 -14.73 10.06 2.04
C ALA A 40 -15.38 9.10 1.02
N THR A 41 -16.31 9.61 0.22
CA THR A 41 -16.88 8.89 -0.93
C THR A 41 -15.90 8.89 -2.09
N GLY A 42 -15.62 7.72 -2.68
CA GLY A 42 -14.65 7.59 -3.76
C GLY A 42 -14.17 6.16 -3.98
N ARG A 43 -13.25 6.01 -4.94
CA ARG A 43 -12.52 4.77 -5.22
C ARG A 43 -11.04 5.00 -4.95
N PHE A 44 -10.52 4.30 -3.95
CA PHE A 44 -9.22 4.50 -3.35
C PHE A 44 -8.32 3.31 -3.68
N ARG A 45 -7.13 3.55 -4.23
CA ARG A 45 -6.18 2.48 -4.57
C ARG A 45 -5.57 1.90 -3.30
N ILE A 46 -5.23 0.62 -3.37
CA ILE A 46 -4.51 -0.09 -2.32
C ILE A 46 -3.22 -0.61 -2.97
N THR A 47 -2.09 -0.22 -2.41
CA THR A 47 -0.76 -0.68 -2.83
C THR A 47 -0.08 -1.45 -1.70
N PHE A 48 0.89 -2.28 -2.06
CA PHE A 48 1.76 -3.00 -1.13
C PHE A 48 3.22 -2.85 -1.55
N HIS A 49 4.06 -2.40 -0.63
CA HIS A 49 5.48 -2.11 -0.86
C HIS A 49 6.30 -3.20 -0.18
N HIS A 50 6.99 -4.03 -0.95
CA HIS A 50 7.76 -5.15 -0.40
C HIS A 50 9.05 -4.61 0.24
N THR A 51 9.32 -4.99 1.49
CA THR A 51 10.56 -4.57 2.17
C THR A 51 11.80 -5.37 1.74
N GLY A 52 11.61 -6.48 1.00
CA GLY A 52 12.67 -7.42 0.60
C GLY A 52 13.48 -7.07 -0.66
N ASP A 53 13.07 -6.08 -1.48
CA ASP A 53 13.59 -5.91 -2.85
C ASP A 53 14.62 -4.78 -3.05
N ALA A 54 15.20 -4.24 -1.97
CA ALA A 54 16.23 -3.18 -2.05
C ALA A 54 17.55 -3.61 -2.76
N GLU A 55 17.70 -4.86 -3.21
CA GLU A 55 18.93 -5.41 -3.78
C GLU A 55 18.81 -5.87 -5.26
N ALA A 56 17.72 -5.59 -5.98
CA ALA A 56 17.47 -6.28 -7.26
C ALA A 56 17.02 -5.47 -8.48
N LYS A 57 17.34 -4.18 -8.66
CA LYS A 57 17.16 -3.52 -9.99
C LYS A 57 18.27 -2.53 -10.36
N LYS A 58 19.40 -3.06 -10.88
CA LYS A 58 20.26 -2.37 -11.85
C LYS A 58 20.07 -3.02 -13.21
N ASP A 59 19.27 -2.40 -14.09
CA ASP A 59 19.58 -2.18 -15.52
C ASP A 59 18.36 -1.60 -16.27
N ASP A 60 18.60 -0.42 -16.88
CA ASP A 60 18.04 0.14 -18.12
C ASP A 60 16.55 0.53 -18.26
N LYS A 61 16.28 1.84 -18.09
CA LYS A 61 15.79 2.70 -19.19
C LYS A 61 15.84 4.21 -18.89
N GLU A 62 16.45 4.94 -19.82
CA GLU A 62 16.53 6.41 -19.88
C GLU A 62 15.15 7.08 -19.93
N GLY A 63 14.94 8.10 -19.08
CA GLY A 63 13.76 8.98 -19.12
C GLY A 63 13.70 9.98 -17.96
N ASP A 64 14.37 11.12 -18.11
CA ASP A 64 13.95 12.48 -17.70
C ASP A 64 13.18 12.71 -16.37
N HIS A 65 13.88 13.37 -15.43
CA HIS A 65 13.41 14.21 -14.31
C HIS A 65 12.65 13.63 -13.09
N GLY A 66 13.32 13.69 -11.93
CA GLY A 66 12.71 13.97 -10.62
C GLY A 66 13.34 13.17 -9.48
N HIS A 67 13.78 13.83 -8.41
CA HIS A 67 14.03 13.18 -7.11
C HIS A 67 12.83 12.29 -6.73
N ASP A 68 13.06 11.09 -6.20
CA ASP A 68 12.43 10.65 -4.96
C ASP A 68 13.02 9.32 -4.48
N ASP A 69 12.78 9.05 -3.20
CA ASP A 69 13.37 8.06 -2.30
C ASP A 69 13.47 6.62 -2.83
N GLU A 70 14.39 5.86 -2.22
CA GLU A 70 14.58 4.42 -2.38
C GLU A 70 13.38 3.64 -1.81
N GLU A 71 12.19 3.81 -2.38
CA GLU A 71 11.00 3.03 -2.06
C GLU A 71 10.91 1.81 -2.98
N GLY A 72 10.69 0.63 -2.40
CA GLY A 72 10.57 -0.64 -3.13
C GLY A 72 9.47 -0.59 -4.20
N GLU A 73 9.44 -1.56 -5.12
CA GLU A 73 8.40 -1.62 -6.16
C GLU A 73 7.00 -1.69 -5.52
N GLU A 74 6.24 -0.59 -5.60
CA GLU A 74 4.85 -0.55 -5.16
C GLU A 74 3.98 -1.43 -6.08
N VAL A 75 3.24 -2.37 -5.50
CA VAL A 75 2.34 -3.24 -6.25
C VAL A 75 0.90 -2.87 -5.99
N ASP A 76 0.14 -2.56 -7.05
CA ASP A 76 -1.32 -2.39 -6.99
C ASP A 76 -2.00 -3.73 -6.68
N ILE A 77 -2.57 -3.85 -5.47
CA ILE A 77 -3.27 -5.07 -5.04
C ILE A 77 -4.80 -4.93 -5.08
N GLY A 78 -5.33 -3.71 -5.18
CA GLY A 78 -6.77 -3.52 -5.31
C GLY A 78 -7.27 -2.09 -5.11
N PHE A 79 -8.55 -1.98 -4.76
CA PHE A 79 -9.17 -0.71 -4.43
C PHE A 79 -10.30 -0.86 -3.41
N LEU A 80 -10.48 0.17 -2.60
CA LEU A 80 -11.63 0.35 -1.71
C LEU A 80 -12.61 1.34 -2.34
N GLU A 81 -13.87 0.95 -2.52
CA GLU A 81 -14.93 1.86 -2.96
C GLU A 81 -15.85 2.21 -1.78
N VAL A 82 -16.00 3.50 -1.51
CA VAL A 82 -16.90 4.03 -0.48
C VAL A 82 -18.01 4.79 -1.19
N GLY A 83 -19.23 4.27 -1.08
CA GLY A 83 -20.43 4.90 -1.62
C GLY A 83 -20.92 6.10 -0.80
N PRO A 84 -21.84 6.91 -1.35
CA PRO A 84 -22.54 7.92 -0.57
C PRO A 84 -23.38 7.26 0.54
N ARG A 85 -23.56 7.99 1.64
CA ARG A 85 -24.41 7.58 2.77
C ARG A 85 -25.89 7.81 2.48
#